data_AF-X1JDV2-F1
#
_entry.id   AF-X1JDV2-F1
#
_cell.length_a   1.000
_cell.length_b   1.000
_cell.length_c   1.000
_cell.angle_alpha   90.00
_cell.angle_beta   90.00
_cell.angle_gamma   90.00
#
_symmetry.space_group_name_H-M   'P 1'
#
loop_
_entity.id
_entity.type
_entity.pdbx_description
1 polymer ?
#
loop_
_entity_poly.entity_id
_entity_poly.type
_entity_poly.pdbx_seq_one_letter_code
_entity_poly.pdbx_strand_id
1 'polypeptide(L)'
;MGGIILIIVVVFINVMIRKVAAVALGITGLDQPTADFQALSALTGTGFTTREAESVMIHPMRRKIISLLMIIGNAGTVAVIAGLIFSFVTITSPWAIFRFVILIVALYLIFKMATHTKLARFLSKKIEEKLRERYDL
;
A
#
# COMPACT_ATOMS: atom_id res chain seq x y z
N MET A 1 22.48 7.22 -3.98
CA MET A 1 21.41 7.44 -2.97
C MET A 1 20.04 7.63 -3.58
N GLY A 2 19.90 8.26 -4.76
CA GLY A 2 18.59 8.49 -5.39
C GLY A 2 17.70 7.25 -5.54
N GLY A 3 18.26 6.11 -5.96
CA GLY A 3 17.49 4.86 -6.07
C GLY A 3 16.96 4.33 -4.73
N ILE A 4 17.73 4.45 -3.65
CA ILE A 4 17.33 4.01 -2.30
C ILE A 4 16.19 4.89 -1.79
N ILE A 5 16.32 6.20 -1.96
CA ILE A 5 15.27 7.17 -1.61
C ILE A 5 13.99 6.85 -2.39
N LEU A 6 14.12 6.58 -3.70
CA LEU A 6 12.99 6.20 -4.53
C LEU A 6 12.30 4.91 -4.02
N ILE A 7 13.05 3.85 -3.69
CA ILE A 7 12.46 2.64 -3.11
C ILE A 7 11.70 2.95 -1.81
N ILE A 8 12.33 3.68 -0.88
CA ILE A 8 11.73 4.03 0.41
C ILE A 8 10.42 4.79 0.22
N VAL A 9 10.42 5.79 -0.65
CA VAL A 9 9.24 6.61 -0.96
C VAL A 9 8.14 5.78 -1.61
N VAL A 10 8.47 4.96 -2.61
CA VAL A 10 7.49 4.13 -3.32
C VAL A 10 6.87 3.10 -2.37
N VAL A 11 7.68 2.41 -1.55
CA VAL A 11 7.18 1.44 -0.59
C VAL A 11 6.28 2.12 0.46
N PHE A 12 6.70 3.27 0.98
CA PHE A 12 5.89 4.05 1.91
C PHE A 12 4.54 4.45 1.30
N ILE A 13 4.53 4.97 0.07
CA ILE A 13 3.32 5.34 -0.66
C ILE A 13 2.40 4.14 -0.85
N ASN A 14 2.93 2.98 -1.27
CA ASN A 14 2.13 1.77 -1.44
C ASN A 14 1.44 1.35 -0.13
N VAL A 15 2.16 1.40 1.00
CA VAL A 15 1.57 1.12 2.32
C VAL A 15 0.44 2.10 2.66
N MET A 16 0.61 3.39 2.35
CA MET A 16 -0.45 4.40 2.58
C MET A 16 -1.66 4.17 1.69
N ILE A 17 -1.44 3.90 0.39
CA ILE A 17 -2.50 3.61 -0.58
C ILE A 17 -3.31 2.38 -0.14
N ARG A 18 -2.64 1.30 0.29
CA ARG A 18 -3.31 0.11 0.85
C ARG A 18 -4.24 0.50 2.01
N LYS A 19 -3.77 1.29 2.97
CA LYS A 19 -4.57 1.68 4.15
C LYS A 19 -5.78 2.53 3.76
N VAL A 20 -5.60 3.52 2.88
CA VAL A 20 -6.70 4.36 2.40
C VAL A 20 -7.73 3.53 1.66
N ALA A 21 -7.29 2.61 0.80
CA ALA A 21 -8.21 1.76 0.05
C ALA A 21 -8.95 0.75 0.95
N ALA A 22 -8.30 0.18 1.96
CA ALA A 22 -8.97 -0.68 2.94
C ALA A 22 -10.10 0.06 3.67
N VAL A 23 -9.86 1.31 4.10
CA VAL A 23 -10.90 2.13 4.74
C VAL A 23 -12.02 2.49 3.74
N ALA A 24 -11.66 2.87 2.50
CA ALA A 24 -12.63 3.16 1.45
C ALA A 24 -13.52 1.95 1.14
N LEU A 25 -12.94 0.75 1.06
CA LEU A 25 -13.67 -0.51 0.90
C LEU A 25 -14.57 -0.81 2.10
N GLY A 26 -14.09 -0.57 3.33
CA GLY A 26 -14.89 -0.71 4.55
C GLY A 26 -16.15 0.17 4.55
N ILE A 27 -16.03 1.43 4.09
CA ILE A 27 -17.17 2.36 3.98
C ILE A 27 -18.23 1.85 3.01
N THR A 28 -17.85 1.07 1.98
CA THR A 28 -18.81 0.44 1.07
C THR A 28 -19.55 -0.76 1.69
N GLY A 29 -19.28 -1.13 2.95
CA GLY A 29 -19.94 -2.21 3.67
C GLY A 29 -19.20 -3.55 3.67
N LEU A 30 -17.89 -3.56 3.35
CA LEU A 30 -17.05 -4.75 3.59
C LEU A 30 -16.59 -4.77 5.04
N ASP A 31 -16.50 -5.96 5.64
CA ASP A 31 -15.87 -6.09 6.96
C ASP A 31 -14.38 -5.72 6.87
N GLN A 32 -13.84 -5.18 7.97
CA GLN A 32 -12.48 -4.65 7.99
C GLN A 32 -11.41 -5.69 7.58
N PRO A 33 -11.42 -6.95 8.08
CA PRO A 33 -10.50 -7.98 7.62
C PRO A 33 -10.56 -8.24 6.11
N THR A 34 -11.76 -8.37 5.53
CA THR A 34 -11.95 -8.58 4.09
C THR A 34 -11.48 -7.38 3.29
N ALA A 35 -11.80 -6.15 3.73
CA ALA A 35 -11.36 -4.94 3.06
C ALA A 35 -9.82 -4.78 3.07
N ASP A 36 -9.18 -5.10 4.20
CA ASP A 36 -7.72 -5.08 4.34
C ASP A 36 -7.04 -6.13 3.46
N PHE A 37 -7.63 -7.33 3.36
CA PHE A 37 -7.11 -8.40 2.52
C PHE A 37 -7.30 -8.10 1.03
N GLN A 38 -8.50 -7.68 0.62
CA GLN A 38 -8.77 -7.32 -0.78
C GLN A 38 -7.92 -6.13 -1.24
N ALA A 39 -7.72 -5.11 -0.40
CA ALA A 39 -6.84 -3.99 -0.72
C ALA A 39 -5.37 -4.44 -0.89
N LEU A 40 -4.90 -5.37 -0.03
CA LEU A 40 -3.56 -5.94 -0.17
C LEU A 40 -3.43 -6.72 -1.48
N SER A 41 -4.31 -7.69 -1.68
CA SER A 41 -4.28 -8.59 -2.83
C SER A 41 -4.46 -7.89 -4.17
N ALA A 42 -5.27 -6.82 -4.22
CA ALA A 42 -5.41 -6.00 -5.41
C ALA A 42 -4.14 -5.18 -5.69
N LEU A 43 -3.51 -4.63 -4.64
CA LEU A 43 -2.26 -3.88 -4.77
C LEU A 43 -1.07 -4.78 -5.14
N THR A 44 -1.05 -6.04 -4.72
CA THR A 44 0.02 -6.99 -5.07
C THR A 44 -0.27 -7.78 -6.34
N GLY A 45 -1.46 -7.65 -6.92
CA GLY A 45 -1.88 -8.42 -8.10
C GLY A 45 -2.10 -9.91 -7.84
N THR A 46 -2.21 -10.34 -6.57
CA THR A 46 -2.38 -11.75 -6.20
C THR A 46 -3.79 -12.25 -6.47
N GLY A 47 -4.79 -11.38 -6.31
CA GLY A 47 -6.21 -11.75 -6.46
C GLY A 47 -6.84 -12.34 -5.19
N PHE A 48 -8.10 -12.76 -5.33
CA PHE A 48 -8.95 -13.30 -4.25
C PHE A 48 -9.90 -14.35 -4.84
N THR A 49 -10.70 -15.01 -3.98
CA THR A 49 -11.63 -16.05 -4.40
C THR A 49 -12.76 -15.50 -5.28
N THR A 50 -13.39 -16.36 -6.10
CA THR A 50 -14.48 -15.96 -7.02
C THR A 50 -15.61 -15.25 -6.29
N ARG A 51 -16.02 -15.75 -5.11
CA ARG A 51 -17.08 -15.16 -4.30
C ARG A 51 -16.73 -13.73 -3.81
N GLU A 52 -15.47 -13.50 -3.46
CA GLU A 52 -15.01 -12.15 -3.09
C GLU A 52 -14.97 -11.22 -4.29
N ALA A 53 -14.52 -11.71 -5.45
CA ALA A 53 -14.52 -10.94 -6.69
C ALA A 53 -15.94 -10.54 -7.13
N GLU A 54 -16.92 -11.42 -7.00
CA GLU A 54 -18.34 -11.08 -7.23
C GLU A 54 -18.79 -9.92 -6.35
N SER A 55 -18.43 -9.94 -5.06
CA SER A 55 -18.77 -8.86 -4.11
C SER A 55 -18.16 -7.50 -4.48
N VAL A 56 -17.03 -7.50 -5.18
CA VAL A 56 -16.38 -6.29 -5.72
C VAL A 56 -17.11 -5.81 -6.98
N MET A 57 -17.52 -6.73 -7.85
CA MET A 57 -18.15 -6.41 -9.14
C MET A 57 -19.57 -5.85 -9.00
N ILE A 58 -20.30 -6.27 -7.96
CA ILE A 58 -21.66 -5.80 -7.66
C ILE A 58 -21.69 -4.30 -7.33
N HIS A 59 -20.64 -3.77 -6.68
CA HIS A 59 -20.61 -2.37 -6.24
C HIS A 59 -19.67 -1.52 -7.10
N PRO A 60 -20.19 -0.53 -7.88
CA PRO A 60 -19.39 0.21 -8.84
C PRO A 60 -18.20 0.96 -8.22
N MET A 61 -18.33 1.40 -6.96
CA MET A 61 -17.22 2.05 -6.23
C MET A 61 -16.12 1.07 -5.83
N ARG A 62 -16.46 -0.16 -5.40
CA ARG A 62 -15.47 -1.19 -5.05
C ARG A 62 -14.66 -1.57 -6.27
N ARG A 63 -15.34 -1.76 -7.41
CA ARG A 63 -14.71 -2.01 -8.71
C ARG A 63 -13.69 -0.93 -9.06
N LYS A 64 -14.05 0.35 -8.94
CA LYS A 64 -13.11 1.47 -9.22
C LYS A 64 -11.89 1.46 -8.30
N ILE A 65 -12.08 1.27 -6.99
CA ILE A 65 -10.98 1.22 -6.02
C ILE A 65 -10.02 0.07 -6.35
N ILE A 66 -10.57 -1.13 -6.53
CA ILE A 66 -9.80 -2.35 -6.80
C ILE A 66 -9.06 -2.25 -8.15
N SER A 67 -9.70 -1.73 -9.20
CA SER A 67 -9.04 -1.51 -10.50
C SER A 67 -7.87 -0.52 -10.39
N LEU A 68 -8.03 0.57 -9.63
CA LEU A 68 -6.95 1.53 -9.41
C LEU A 68 -5.77 0.90 -8.66
N LEU A 69 -6.04 0.11 -7.62
CA LEU A 69 -5.02 -0.61 -6.87
C LEU A 69 -4.19 -1.54 -7.75
N MET A 70 -4.82 -2.28 -8.66
CA MET A 70 -4.11 -3.17 -9.58
C MET A 70 -3.13 -2.42 -10.48
N ILE A 71 -3.52 -1.25 -10.99
CA ILE A 71 -2.65 -0.43 -11.86
C ILE A 71 -1.48 0.14 -11.05
N ILE A 72 -1.77 0.72 -9.87
CA ILE A 72 -0.76 1.32 -9.00
C ILE A 72 0.23 0.27 -8.50
N GLY A 73 -0.25 -0.92 -8.14
CA GLY A 73 0.57 -2.02 -7.66
C GLY A 73 1.67 -2.42 -8.64
N ASN A 74 1.30 -2.57 -9.91
CA ASN A 74 2.25 -2.88 -10.98
C ASN A 74 3.25 -1.74 -11.20
N ALA A 75 2.78 -0.49 -11.24
CA ALA A 75 3.65 0.68 -11.39
C ALA A 75 4.65 0.81 -10.22
N GLY A 76 4.19 0.57 -8.99
CA GLY A 76 5.01 0.59 -7.78
C GLY A 76 6.10 -0.49 -7.81
N THR A 77 5.74 -1.70 -8.25
CA THR A 77 6.70 -2.82 -8.38
C THR A 77 7.81 -2.49 -9.38
N VAL A 78 7.46 -1.94 -10.54
CA VAL A 78 8.45 -1.50 -11.54
C VAL A 78 9.37 -0.41 -10.98
N ALA A 79 8.83 0.57 -10.26
CA ALA A 79 9.62 1.63 -9.66
C ALA A 79 10.60 1.10 -8.60
N VAL A 80 10.18 0.13 -7.76
CA VAL A 80 11.08 -0.50 -6.78
C VAL A 80 12.22 -1.25 -7.48
N ILE A 81 11.92 -2.01 -8.53
CA ILE A 81 12.93 -2.74 -9.32
C ILE A 81 13.93 -1.76 -9.96
N ALA A 82 13.44 -0.69 -10.59
CA ALA A 82 14.28 0.34 -11.19
C ALA A 82 15.17 1.03 -10.13
N GLY A 83 14.59 1.34 -8.95
CA GLY A 83 15.31 1.90 -7.82
C GLY A 83 16.42 0.97 -7.31
N LEU A 84 16.19 -0.34 -7.28
CA LEU A 84 17.19 -1.34 -6.87
C LEU A 84 18.35 -1.37 -7.87
N ILE A 85 18.05 -1.49 -9.17
CA ILE A 85 19.06 -1.48 -10.23
C ILE A 85 19.90 -0.20 -10.13
N PHE A 86 19.26 0.97 -10.11
CA PHE A 86 19.96 2.24 -10.03
C PHE A 86 20.77 2.41 -8.73
N SER A 87 20.35 1.75 -7.64
CA SER A 87 21.04 1.82 -6.35
C SER A 87 22.32 1.00 -6.33
N PHE A 88 22.39 -0.11 -7.05
CA PHE A 88 23.47 -1.10 -6.89
C PHE A 88 24.32 -1.32 -8.15
N VAL A 89 23.89 -0.90 -9.35
CA VAL A 89 24.61 -1.21 -10.61
C VAL A 89 25.98 -0.52 -10.73
N THR A 90 26.22 0.56 -9.98
CA THR A 90 27.46 1.38 -10.09
C THR A 90 28.40 1.25 -8.89
N ILE A 91 28.18 0.30 -7.97
CA ILE A 91 28.96 0.25 -6.71
C ILE A 91 29.99 -0.89 -6.70
N THR A 92 31.26 -0.52 -6.54
CA THR A 92 32.41 -1.43 -6.36
C THR A 92 33.16 -1.21 -5.03
N SER A 93 32.49 -0.77 -3.96
CA SER A 93 33.15 -0.27 -2.74
C SER A 93 32.41 -0.66 -1.44
N PRO A 94 33.08 -0.68 -0.25
CA PRO A 94 32.48 -0.90 1.07
C PRO A 94 31.16 -0.15 1.35
N TRP A 95 30.93 0.98 0.67
CA TRP A 95 29.69 1.74 0.71
C TRP A 95 28.45 0.96 0.25
N ALA A 96 28.59 -0.13 -0.50
CA ALA A 96 27.49 -1.02 -0.89
C ALA A 96 26.81 -1.65 0.33
N ILE A 97 27.62 -2.15 1.27
CA ILE A 97 27.14 -2.80 2.50
C ILE A 97 26.37 -1.78 3.34
N PHE A 98 26.94 -0.59 3.52
CA PHE A 98 26.28 0.49 4.28
C PHE A 98 24.92 0.89 3.67
N ARG A 99 24.85 1.01 2.34
CA ARG A 99 23.60 1.30 1.62
C ARG A 99 22.56 0.19 1.78
N PHE A 100 22.99 -1.06 1.73
CA PHE A 100 22.11 -2.21 1.92
C PHE A 100 21.55 -2.24 3.35
N VAL A 101 22.39 -2.00 4.36
CA VAL A 101 21.94 -1.91 5.77
C VAL A 101 20.92 -0.80 5.95
N ILE A 102 21.17 0.39 5.40
CA ILE A 102 20.20 1.51 5.45
C ILE A 102 18.87 1.11 4.82
N LEU A 103 18.88 0.45 3.65
CA LEU A 103 17.67 0.02 2.97
C LEU A 103 16.87 -0.96 3.84
N ILE A 104 17.53 -1.98 4.42
CA ILE A 104 16.86 -2.95 5.30
C ILE A 104 16.26 -2.27 6.53
N VAL A 105 16.99 -1.37 7.19
CA VAL A 105 16.49 -0.65 8.36
C VAL A 105 15.30 0.23 7.99
N ALA A 106 15.35 0.94 6.86
CA ALA A 106 14.24 1.78 6.40
C ALA A 106 12.99 0.94 6.09
N LEU A 107 13.14 -0.19 5.39
CA LEU A 107 12.02 -1.10 5.11
C LEU A 107 11.44 -1.70 6.40
N TYR A 108 12.29 -2.07 7.37
CA TYR A 108 11.85 -2.56 8.67
C TYR A 108 11.04 -1.51 9.44
N LEU A 109 11.49 -0.24 9.44
CA LEU A 109 10.76 0.86 10.06
C LEU A 109 9.40 1.09 9.39
N ILE A 110 9.33 1.06 8.06
CA ILE A 110 8.07 1.15 7.32
C ILE A 110 7.15 -0.01 7.67
N PHE A 111 7.65 -1.25 7.69
CA PHE A 111 6.87 -2.43 8.05
C PHE A 111 6.33 -2.36 9.48
N LYS A 112 7.15 -1.97 10.45
CA LYS A 112 6.75 -1.76 11.84
C LYS A 112 5.67 -0.69 11.95
N MET A 113 5.82 0.42 11.22
CA MET A 113 4.81 1.48 11.17
C MET A 113 3.51 1.00 10.50
N ALA A 114 3.61 0.17 9.45
CA ALA A 114 2.47 -0.39 8.75
C ALA A 114 1.63 -1.30 9.68
N THR A 115 2.31 -2.14 10.46
CA THR A 115 1.72 -3.15 11.36
C THR A 115 1.24 -2.60 12.70
N HIS A 116 1.69 -1.41 13.13
CA HIS A 116 1.21 -0.80 14.36
C HIS A 116 -0.30 -0.48 14.30
N THR A 117 -1.10 -1.27 15.03
CA THR A 117 -2.57 -1.20 15.12
C THR A 117 -3.15 0.13 15.62
N LYS A 118 -2.30 1.00 16.19
CA LYS A 118 -2.67 2.38 16.54
C LYS A 118 -2.83 3.27 15.31
N LEU A 119 -2.00 3.08 14.28
CA LEU A 119 -2.07 3.87 13.06
C LEU A 119 -3.33 3.52 12.27
N ALA A 120 -3.69 2.23 12.21
CA ALA A 120 -4.94 1.77 11.60
C ALA A 120 -6.16 2.39 12.30
N ARG A 121 -6.23 2.33 13.63
CA ARG A 121 -7.30 2.98 14.42
C ARG A 121 -7.37 4.49 14.24
N PHE A 122 -6.23 5.18 14.17
CA PHE A 122 -6.19 6.63 14.00
C PHE A 122 -6.61 7.06 12.58
N LEU A 123 -6.17 6.33 11.55
CA LEU A 123 -6.61 6.56 10.17
C LEU A 123 -8.10 6.27 10.00
N SER A 124 -8.61 5.17 10.58
CA SER A 124 -10.05 4.89 10.57
C SER A 124 -10.85 6.03 11.20
N LYS A 125 -10.46 6.50 12.39
CA LYS A 125 -11.13 7.65 13.05
C LYS A 125 -11.10 8.93 12.21
N LYS A 126 -9.93 9.28 11.66
CA LYS A 126 -9.76 10.55 10.94
C LYS A 126 -10.45 10.55 9.57
N ILE A 127 -10.57 9.37 8.96
CA ILE A 127 -11.32 9.20 7.71
C ILE A 127 -12.83 9.18 8.01
N GLU A 128 -13.27 8.52 9.08
CA GLU A 128 -14.66 8.53 9.55
C GLU A 128 -15.15 9.95 9.87
N GLU A 129 -14.34 10.76 10.58
CA GLU A 129 -14.65 12.18 10.84
C GLU A 129 -14.80 12.99 9.55
N LYS A 130 -13.85 12.86 8.61
CA LYS A 130 -13.89 13.60 7.35
C LYS A 130 -15.05 13.19 6.43
N LEU A 131 -15.50 11.94 6.51
CA LEU A 131 -16.66 11.47 5.75
C LEU A 131 -17.97 11.88 6.41
N ARG A 132 -18.07 11.88 7.75
CA ARG A 132 -19.21 12.46 8.46
C ARG A 132 -19.38 13.95 8.16
N GLU A 133 -18.29 14.73 8.20
CA GLU A 133 -18.32 16.17 7.87
C GLU A 133 -18.75 16.46 6.42
N ARG A 134 -18.43 15.56 5.47
CA ARG A 134 -18.70 15.79 4.04
C ARG A 134 -20.05 15.25 3.56
N TYR A 135 -20.65 14.33 4.31
CA TYR A 135 -21.91 13.67 3.96
C TYR A 135 -23.06 13.91 4.97
N ASP A 136 -22.84 14.79 5.97
CA ASP A 136 -23.85 15.26 6.94
C ASP A 136 -24.64 14.12 7.63
N LEU A 137 -23.90 13.19 8.24
CA LEU A 137 -24.41 12.11 9.12
C LEU A 137 -24.10 12.38 10.60
#